data_AF-A0A0J8TVS8-F1
#
_entry.id   AF-A0A0J8TVS8-F1
#
_cell.length_a   1.000
_cell.length_b   1.000
_cell.length_c   1.000
_cell.angle_alpha   90.00
_cell.angle_beta   90.00
_cell.angle_gamma   90.00
#
_symmetry.space_group_name_H-M   'P 1'
#
loop_
_entity.id
_entity.type
_entity.pdbx_description
1 polymer ?
#
loop_
_entity_poly.entity_id
_entity_poly.type
_entity_poly.pdbx_seq_one_letter_code
_entity_poly.pdbx_strand_id
1 'polypeptide(L)'
;MRYTAVDPQTSLPIPNAATTHPGQKLIYKYFPRIRCHDCPGKLYTPGPALTVDNFEVHLKNRQHKERVEERHARLAKQAGIAGGSAAEIKGELVSR
;
A
#
# COMPACT_ATOMS: atom_id res chain seq x y z
N MET A 1 -1.87 6.71 -12.42
CA MET A 1 -2.96 7.47 -11.75
C MET A 1 -4.29 7.02 -12.35
N ARG A 2 -5.29 6.64 -11.54
CA ARG A 2 -6.58 6.11 -12.06
C ARG A 2 -7.64 7.21 -12.02
N TYR A 3 -8.15 7.56 -13.20
CA TYR A 3 -9.29 8.47 -13.34
C TYR A 3 -10.59 7.72 -13.04
N THR A 4 -11.52 8.41 -12.38
CA THR A 4 -12.83 7.88 -12.02
C THR A 4 -13.90 8.79 -12.63
N ALA A 5 -14.95 8.19 -13.18
CA ALA A 5 -16.08 8.96 -13.69
C ALA A 5 -16.78 9.67 -12.53
N VAL A 6 -17.13 10.93 -12.73
CA VAL A 6 -17.85 11.75 -11.76
C VAL A 6 -19.15 12.23 -12.35
N ASP A 7 -20.14 12.38 -11.48
CA ASP A 7 -21.39 13.05 -11.80
C ASP A 7 -21.14 14.57 -11.97
N PRO A 8 -21.57 15.18 -13.08
CA PRO A 8 -21.45 16.62 -13.31
C PRO A 8 -22.11 17.50 -12.23
N GLN A 9 -23.19 17.03 -11.60
CA GLN A 9 -23.96 17.84 -10.64
C GLN A 9 -23.38 17.72 -9.22
N THR A 10 -23.08 16.51 -8.78
CA THR A 10 -22.62 16.26 -7.40
C THR A 10 -21.10 16.22 -7.26
N SER A 11 -20.36 16.12 -8.37
CA SER A 11 -18.90 15.86 -8.38
C SER A 11 -18.46 14.61 -7.60
N LEU A 12 -19.40 13.72 -7.28
CA LEU A 12 -19.12 12.46 -6.60
C LEU A 12 -18.72 11.37 -7.61
N PRO A 13 -17.87 10.41 -7.22
CA PRO A 13 -17.47 9.31 -8.08
C PRO A 13 -18.66 8.37 -8.33
N ILE A 14 -18.89 8.01 -9.60
CA ILE A 14 -19.94 7.08 -10.01
C ILE A 14 -19.37 5.65 -9.99
N PRO A 15 -19.84 4.77 -9.10
CA PRO A 15 -19.45 3.36 -9.13
C PRO A 15 -20.02 2.68 -10.37
N ASN A 16 -19.23 1.81 -11.01
CA ASN A 16 -19.64 1.02 -12.18
C ASN A 16 -20.20 1.85 -13.36
N ALA A 17 -19.63 3.03 -13.59
CA ALA A 17 -20.05 3.96 -14.64
C ALA A 17 -20.19 3.33 -16.04
N ALA A 18 -19.37 2.33 -16.37
CA ALA A 18 -19.46 1.61 -17.65
C ALA A 18 -20.77 0.81 -17.81
N THR A 19 -21.39 0.39 -16.70
CA THR A 19 -22.62 -0.40 -16.69
C THR A 19 -23.85 0.49 -16.51
N THR A 20 -23.76 1.51 -15.66
CA THR A 20 -24.90 2.37 -15.31
C THR A 20 -25.18 3.47 -16.33
N HIS A 21 -24.16 3.92 -17.07
CA HIS A 21 -24.28 5.02 -18.03
C HIS A 21 -23.68 4.64 -19.41
N PRO A 22 -24.22 3.60 -20.08
CA PRO A 22 -23.74 3.22 -21.40
C PRO A 22 -23.96 4.36 -22.41
N GLY A 23 -22.90 4.74 -23.12
CA GLY A 23 -22.98 5.76 -24.18
C GLY A 23 -23.07 7.22 -23.71
N GLN A 24 -23.11 7.50 -22.40
CA GLN A 24 -23.07 8.87 -21.90
C GLN A 24 -21.64 9.41 -21.79
N LYS A 25 -21.47 10.68 -22.17
CA LYS A 25 -20.19 11.40 -22.05
C LYS A 25 -19.98 11.85 -20.61
N LEU A 26 -19.38 10.98 -19.80
CA LEU A 26 -19.05 11.28 -18.40
C LEU A 26 -17.76 12.10 -18.28
N ILE A 27 -17.71 12.95 -17.25
CA ILE A 27 -16.51 13.68 -16.87
C ILE A 27 -15.65 12.74 -16.02
N TYR A 28 -14.35 12.70 -16.31
CA TYR A 28 -13.40 11.89 -15.55
C TYR A 28 -12.48 12.80 -14.74
N LYS A 29 -12.43 12.58 -13.42
CA LYS A 29 -11.54 13.31 -12.51
C LYS A 29 -10.55 12.36 -11.86
N TYR A 30 -9.39 12.89 -11.51
CA TYR A 30 -8.39 12.14 -10.74
C TYR A 30 -8.79 12.15 -9.26
N PHE A 31 -8.83 10.96 -8.67
CA PHE A 31 -8.99 10.80 -7.22
C PHE A 31 -7.76 10.09 -6.66
N PRO A 32 -7.05 10.69 -5.69
CA PRO A 32 -5.96 10.01 -5.00
C PRO A 32 -6.55 8.80 -4.26
N ARG A 33 -5.83 7.68 -4.30
CA ARG A 33 -6.24 6.44 -3.61
C ARG A 33 -5.07 5.92 -2.81
N ILE A 34 -5.32 5.54 -1.57
CA ILE A 34 -4.29 5.10 -0.64
C ILE A 34 -4.15 3.58 -0.74
N ARG A 35 -2.92 3.09 -0.86
CA ARG A 35 -2.58 1.65 -0.90
C ARG A 35 -1.81 1.29 0.36
N CYS A 36 -2.22 0.21 1.01
CA CYS A 36 -1.42 -0.41 2.07
C CYS A 36 -0.46 -1.42 1.43
N HIS A 37 0.84 -1.32 1.73
CA HIS A 37 1.84 -2.25 1.22
C HIS A 37 1.81 -3.59 1.95
N ASP A 38 1.34 -3.60 3.20
CA ASP A 38 1.25 -4.81 4.02
C ASP A 38 -0.02 -5.61 3.73
N CYS A 39 -1.06 -4.98 3.18
CA CYS A 39 -2.36 -5.61 2.95
C CYS A 39 -2.70 -5.61 1.46
N PRO A 40 -2.57 -6.77 0.76
CA PRO A 40 -2.94 -6.87 -0.64
C PRO A 40 -4.47 -6.76 -0.81
N GLY A 41 -4.90 -5.92 -1.76
CA GLY A 41 -6.28 -5.94 -2.26
C GLY A 41 -7.22 -4.85 -1.76
N LYS A 42 -6.85 -4.00 -0.78
CA LYS A 42 -7.69 -2.87 -0.36
C LYS A 42 -7.12 -1.53 -0.83
N LEU A 43 -7.85 -0.90 -1.75
CA LEU A 43 -7.57 0.43 -2.28
C LEU A 43 -8.55 1.40 -1.64
N TYR A 44 -8.06 2.29 -0.79
CA TYR A 44 -8.91 3.18 0.00
C TYR A 44 -9.18 4.48 -0.76
N THR A 45 -10.46 4.85 -0.79
CA THR A 45 -10.90 6.16 -1.27
C THR A 45 -10.85 7.14 -0.10
N PRO A 46 -10.12 8.26 -0.19
CA PRO A 46 -10.17 9.34 0.80
C PRO A 46 -11.63 9.75 1.03
N GLY A 47 -11.97 10.08 2.28
CA GLY A 47 -13.34 10.45 2.63
C GLY A 47 -13.84 11.68 1.86
N PRO A 48 -15.13 12.08 2.03
CA PRO A 48 -15.71 13.27 1.39
C PRO A 48 -14.91 14.56 1.63
N ALA A 49 -14.13 14.62 2.71
CA ALA A 49 -13.25 15.73 3.05
C ALA A 49 -11.79 15.53 2.58
N LEU A 50 -11.51 14.55 1.70
CA LEU A 50 -10.17 14.10 1.30
C LEU A 50 -9.29 13.66 2.50
N THR A 51 -9.92 13.23 3.59
CA THR A 51 -9.25 12.84 4.82
C THR A 51 -8.82 11.37 4.81
N VAL A 52 -7.92 11.05 5.74
CA VAL A 52 -7.36 9.71 5.96
C VAL A 52 -8.18 8.87 6.95
N ASP A 53 -9.31 9.37 7.45
CA ASP A 53 -10.08 8.74 8.53
C ASP A 53 -10.49 7.29 8.23
N ASN A 54 -10.96 7.04 7.00
CA ASN A 54 -11.31 5.70 6.54
C ASN A 54 -10.10 4.75 6.51
N PHE A 55 -8.91 5.29 6.28
CA PHE A 55 -7.66 4.54 6.28
C PHE A 55 -7.15 4.29 7.71
N GLU A 56 -7.41 5.17 8.67
CA GLU A 56 -7.02 4.94 10.07
C GLU A 56 -7.70 3.71 10.67
N VAL A 57 -8.97 3.47 10.31
CA VAL A 57 -9.71 2.27 10.74
C VAL A 57 -9.00 1.00 10.26
N HIS A 58 -8.42 1.04 9.05
CA HIS A 58 -7.63 -0.06 8.53
C HIS A 58 -6.37 -0.30 9.36
N LEU A 59 -5.64 0.76 9.72
CA LEU A 59 -4.44 0.66 10.55
C LEU A 59 -4.72 0.09 11.95
N LYS A 60 -5.90 0.41 12.51
CA LYS A 60 -6.33 -0.08 13.83
C LYS A 60 -6.76 -1.56 13.82
N ASN A 61 -7.03 -2.14 12.65
CA ASN A 61 -7.49 -3.52 12.53
C ASN A 61 -6.38 -4.53 12.89
N ARG A 62 -6.73 -5.58 13.64
CA ARG A 62 -5.80 -6.65 14.05
C ARG A 62 -5.06 -7.30 12.87
N GLN A 63 -5.77 -7.56 11.77
CA GLN A 63 -5.18 -8.20 10.58
C GLN A 63 -4.10 -7.36 9.90
N HIS A 64 -4.16 -6.02 10.03
CA HIS A 64 -3.10 -5.16 9.52
C HIS A 64 -1.87 -5.27 10.43
N LYS A 65 -2.07 -5.20 11.75
CA LYS A 65 -0.99 -5.29 12.75
C LYS A 65 -0.22 -6.62 12.64
N GLU A 66 -0.91 -7.74 12.51
CA GLU A 66 -0.28 -9.06 12.33
C GLU A 66 0.63 -9.11 11.10
N ARG A 67 0.20 -8.53 9.98
CA ARG A 67 1.03 -8.47 8.76
C ARG A 67 2.23 -7.52 8.90
N VAL A 68 2.06 -6.43 9.66
CA VAL A 68 3.16 -5.53 10.00
C VAL A 68 4.20 -6.25 10.85
N GLU A 69 3.77 -7.00 11.86
CA GLU A 69 4.65 -7.83 12.71
C GLU A 69 5.40 -8.87 11.88
N GLU A 70 4.71 -9.57 10.97
CA GLU A 70 5.35 -10.52 10.03
C GLU A 70 6.42 -9.84 9.16
N ARG A 71 6.13 -8.64 8.64
CA ARG A 71 7.11 -7.84 7.89
C ARG A 71 8.34 -7.53 8.76
N HIS A 72 8.14 -7.08 9.99
CA HIS A 72 9.23 -6.76 10.91
C HIS A 72 10.07 -8.00 11.24
N ALA A 73 9.44 -9.15 11.49
CA ALA A 73 10.13 -10.41 11.72
C ALA A 73 10.97 -10.84 10.50
N ARG A 74 10.42 -10.70 9.29
CA ARG A 74 11.15 -10.97 8.04
C ARG A 74 12.37 -10.05 7.87
N LEU A 75 12.21 -8.75 8.12
CA LEU A 75 13.29 -7.78 8.04
C LEU A 75 14.39 -8.06 9.08
N ALA A 76 14.02 -8.40 10.30
CA ALA A 76 14.97 -8.78 11.35
C ALA A 76 15.80 -10.01 10.95
N LYS A 77 15.15 -11.04 10.38
CA LYS A 77 15.84 -12.22 9.85
C LYS A 77 16.81 -11.86 8.71
N GLN A 78 16.39 -10.98 7.80
CA GLN A 78 17.24 -10.52 6.69
C GLN A 78 18.46 -9.72 7.19
N ALA A 79 18.28 -8.86 8.19
CA ALA A 79 19.38 -8.11 8.81
C ALA A 79 20.38 -9.03 9.53
N GLY A 80 19.89 -10.08 10.21
CA GLY A 80 20.75 -11.09 10.84
C GLY A 80 21.60 -11.89 9.85
N ILE A 81 21.09 -12.13 8.63
CA ILE A 81 21.85 -12.80 7.56
C ILE A 81 22.93 -11.89 6.99
N ALA A 82 22.67 -10.58 6.87
CA ALA A 82 23.66 -9.61 6.36
C ALA A 82 24.83 -9.37 7.33
N GLY A 83 24.63 -9.54 8.65
CA GLY A 83 25.67 -9.36 9.67
C GLY A 83 26.67 -10.52 9.81
N GLY A 84 26.39 -11.68 9.22
CA GLY A 84 27.22 -12.89 9.36
C GLY A 84 28.33 -13.08 8.31
N SER A 85 28.46 -12.19 7.32
CA SER A 85 29.37 -12.41 6.18
C SER A 85 30.75 -11.72 6.30
N ALA A 86 31.07 -11.07 7.41
CA ALA A 86 32.27 -10.22 7.52
C ALA A 86 33.38 -10.75 8.45
N ALA A 87 33.33 -12.02 8.89
CA ALA A 87 34.22 -12.51 9.96
C ALA A 87 34.93 -13.83 9.65
N GLU A 88 35.57 -14.01 8.47
CA GLU A 88 36.56 -15.10 8.33
C GLU A 88 37.53 -14.93 7.16
N ILE A 89 38.38 -13.88 7.16
CA ILE A 89 39.59 -13.89 6.31
C ILE A 89 40.72 -13.15 7.04
N LYS A 90 41.55 -13.87 7.81
CA LYS A 90 42.97 -13.56 8.09
C LYS A 90 43.51 -14.55 9.13
N GLY A 91 44.07 -15.64 8.63
CA GLY A 91 44.68 -16.67 9.48
C GLY A 91 45.70 -17.53 8.77
N GLU A 92 46.43 -17.03 7.78
CA GLU A 92 47.62 -17.74 7.31
C GLU A 92 48.67 -16.77 6.75
N LEU A 93 49.59 -16.34 7.62
CA LEU A 93 50.89 -15.83 7.23
C LEU A 93 51.95 -16.69 7.92
N VAL A 94 52.31 -17.76 7.21
CA VAL A 94 53.65 -18.37 7.10
C VAL A 94 54.62 -17.99 8.23
N SER A 95 54.81 -18.92 9.17
CA SER A 95 56.00 -18.96 10.01
C SER A 95 56.97 -20.00 9.47
N ARG A 96 58.15 -19.49 9.08
CA ARG A 96 59.48 -20.12 9.08
C ARG A 96 59.78 -21.19 8.03
#